data_AF-A0AAN6VQ21-F1
#
_entry.id   AF-A0AAN6VQ21-F1
#
_cell.length_a   1.000
_cell.length_b   1.000
_cell.length_c   1.000
_cell.angle_alpha   90.00
_cell.angle_beta   90.00
_cell.angle_gamma   90.00
#
_symmetry.space_group_name_H-M   'P 1'
#
loop_
_entity.id
_entity.type
_entity.pdbx_description
1 polymer ?
#
loop_
_entity_poly.entity_id
_entity_poly.type
_entity_poly.pdbx_seq_one_letter_code
_entity_poly.pdbx_strand_id
1 'polypeptide(L)'
;MSSQANVGNPKASETGSGTRYHEGTANSHLLNDPKDQRSLSNRAAAEVSLESQESDETALHKQNPTLPAKMHGNEPSMGAQVDAAIQAEEEEILKKKGGENMPGKKM
;
A
#
# COMPACT_ATOMS: atom_id res chain seq x y z
N MET A 1 29.75 -42.97 -5.98
CA MET A 1 28.35 -42.79 -6.41
C MET A 1 27.54 -42.38 -5.19
N SER A 2 27.37 -41.08 -4.94
CA SER A 2 26.49 -40.58 -3.88
C SER A 2 25.07 -40.51 -4.41
N SER A 3 24.17 -41.36 -3.92
CA SER A 3 22.75 -41.22 -4.20
C SER A 3 22.16 -40.20 -3.24
N GLN A 4 21.72 -39.06 -3.78
CA GLN A 4 20.97 -38.07 -3.04
C GLN A 4 19.50 -38.49 -3.11
N ALA A 5 18.96 -38.93 -1.97
CA ALA A 5 17.55 -39.29 -1.87
C ALA A 5 16.69 -38.04 -2.12
N ASN A 6 15.87 -38.10 -3.17
CA ASN A 6 14.85 -37.12 -3.47
C ASN A 6 13.74 -37.22 -2.41
N VAL A 7 13.78 -36.33 -1.42
CA VAL A 7 12.70 -36.21 -0.42
C VAL A 7 11.51 -35.59 -1.14
N GLY A 8 10.56 -36.43 -1.56
CA GLY A 8 9.34 -35.99 -2.25
C GLY A 8 8.54 -35.02 -1.39
N ASN A 9 8.08 -33.92 -2.00
CA ASN A 9 7.15 -33.00 -1.37
C ASN A 9 5.81 -33.73 -1.12
N PRO A 10 5.27 -33.75 0.11
CA PRO A 10 4.01 -34.42 0.40
C PRO A 10 2.88 -33.83 -0.44
N LYS A 11 1.94 -34.67 -0.87
CA LYS A 11 0.78 -34.23 -1.65
C LYS A 11 -0.12 -33.39 -0.73
N ALA A 12 -0.68 -32.29 -1.24
CA ALA A 12 -1.58 -31.43 -0.46
C ALA A 12 -2.81 -32.16 0.13
N SER A 13 -3.12 -33.36 -0.36
CA SER A 13 -4.14 -34.27 0.19
C SER A 13 -3.72 -35.02 1.46
N GLU A 14 -2.41 -35.13 1.74
CA GLU A 14 -1.85 -35.80 2.93
C GLU A 14 -1.65 -34.81 4.09
N THR A 15 -1.50 -33.52 3.80
CA THR A 15 -1.71 -32.45 4.78
C THR A 15 -3.20 -32.33 4.99
N GLY A 16 -3.75 -33.16 5.89
CA GLY A 16 -5.15 -33.07 6.29
C GLY A 16 -5.56 -31.62 6.48
N SER A 17 -6.80 -31.29 6.10
CA SER A 17 -7.42 -29.98 6.30
C SER A 17 -7.58 -29.69 7.80
N GLY A 18 -6.46 -29.64 8.53
CA GLY A 18 -6.41 -29.07 9.86
C GLY A 18 -6.87 -27.65 9.67
N THR A 19 -8.08 -27.38 10.13
CA THR A 19 -8.63 -26.05 10.26
C THR A 19 -7.53 -25.19 10.86
N ARG A 20 -7.00 -24.25 10.07
CA ARG A 20 -6.00 -23.31 10.56
C ARG A 20 -6.69 -22.58 11.70
N TYR A 21 -6.28 -22.85 12.94
CA TYR A 21 -7.03 -22.46 14.14
C TYR A 21 -7.19 -20.93 14.33
N HIS A 22 -6.71 -20.13 13.39
CA HIS A 22 -6.75 -18.66 13.36
C HIS A 22 -7.19 -18.09 12.00
N GLU A 23 -7.70 -18.92 11.09
CA GLU A 23 -8.22 -18.42 9.82
C GLU A 23 -9.56 -17.72 10.05
N GLY A 24 -9.65 -16.47 9.60
CA GLY A 24 -10.89 -15.69 9.67
C GLY A 24 -11.99 -16.30 8.80
N THR A 25 -13.24 -15.91 9.07
CA THR A 25 -14.36 -16.35 8.22
C THR A 25 -14.20 -15.83 6.79
N ALA A 26 -14.60 -16.64 5.81
CA ALA A 26 -14.52 -16.27 4.40
C ALA A 26 -15.28 -14.95 4.15
N ASN A 27 -14.71 -14.08 3.31
CA ASN A 27 -15.28 -12.78 2.91
C ASN A 27 -15.43 -11.72 4.01
N SER A 28 -14.89 -11.92 5.21
CA SER A 28 -15.01 -10.94 6.31
C SER A 28 -14.40 -9.57 6.05
N HIS A 29 -13.55 -9.43 5.03
CA HIS A 29 -12.96 -8.16 4.62
C HIS A 29 -13.80 -7.43 3.55
N LEU A 30 -14.83 -8.08 2.97
CA LEU A 30 -15.65 -7.49 1.92
C LEU A 30 -16.75 -6.62 2.54
N LEU A 31 -16.78 -5.34 2.18
CA LEU A 31 -17.85 -4.44 2.62
C LEU A 31 -19.23 -4.84 2.05
N ASN A 32 -19.26 -5.54 0.92
CA ASN A 32 -20.46 -5.96 0.21
C ASN A 32 -20.78 -7.46 0.35
N ASP A 33 -20.33 -8.11 1.43
CA ASP A 33 -20.65 -9.52 1.68
C ASP A 33 -22.18 -9.74 1.69
N PRO A 34 -22.73 -10.68 0.89
CA PRO A 34 -24.15 -11.01 0.94
C PRO A 34 -24.63 -11.47 2.32
N LYS A 35 -23.73 -11.94 3.19
CA LYS A 35 -24.04 -12.35 4.58
C LYS A 35 -23.90 -11.21 5.59
N ASP A 36 -23.50 -10.02 5.16
CA ASP A 36 -23.42 -8.84 6.01
C ASP A 36 -24.83 -8.36 6.42
N GLN A 37 -25.04 -8.25 7.73
CA GLN A 37 -26.31 -7.87 8.34
C GLN A 37 -26.51 -6.36 8.48
N ARG A 38 -25.53 -5.53 8.05
CA ARG A 38 -25.68 -4.08 8.00
C ARG A 38 -26.75 -3.67 6.99
N SER A 39 -27.47 -2.59 7.29
CA SER A 39 -28.41 -1.99 6.34
C SER A 39 -27.69 -1.40 5.12
N LEU A 40 -28.40 -1.25 3.99
CA LEU A 40 -27.85 -0.66 2.76
C LEU A 40 -27.25 0.74 3.01
N SER A 41 -27.94 1.57 3.80
CA SER A 41 -27.47 2.91 4.18
C SER A 41 -26.17 2.85 4.98
N ASN A 42 -26.06 1.91 5.93
CA ASN A 42 -24.85 1.76 6.75
C ASN A 42 -23.68 1.23 5.93
N ARG A 43 -23.94 0.35 4.95
CA ARG A 43 -22.91 -0.15 4.03
C ARG A 43 -22.36 0.97 3.16
N ALA A 44 -23.24 1.78 2.55
CA ALA A 44 -22.84 2.92 1.74
C ALA A 44 -22.05 3.95 2.56
N ALA A 45 -22.49 4.26 3.79
CA ALA A 45 -21.76 5.18 4.67
C ALA A 45 -20.35 4.65 5.03
N ALA A 46 -20.21 3.34 5.27
CA ALA A 46 -18.91 2.74 5.57
C ALA A 46 -17.95 2.80 4.37
N GLU A 47 -18.44 2.61 3.14
CA GLU A 47 -17.64 2.72 1.92
C GLU A 47 -17.09 4.14 1.72
N VAL A 48 -17.95 5.15 1.86
CA VAL A 48 -17.55 6.57 1.78
C VAL A 48 -16.54 6.93 2.87
N SER A 49 -16.73 6.42 4.09
CA SER A 49 -15.81 6.65 5.19
C SER A 49 -14.44 6.03 4.92
N LEU A 50 -14.37 4.86 4.30
CA LEU A 50 -13.10 4.20 3.97
C LEU A 50 -12.31 4.99 2.93
N GLU A 51 -12.99 5.50 1.90
CA GLU A 51 -12.35 6.31 0.86
C GLU A 51 -11.86 7.66 1.39
N SER A 52 -12.53 8.20 2.40
CA SER A 52 -12.14 9.45 3.06
C SER A 52 -11.04 9.27 4.12
N GLN A 53 -10.76 8.03 4.54
CA GLN A 53 -9.74 7.69 5.53
C GLN A 53 -8.38 7.53 4.87
N GLU A 54 -7.88 8.60 4.25
CA GLU A 54 -6.45 8.70 4.04
C GLU A 54 -5.80 8.96 5.39
N SER A 55 -4.90 8.08 5.84
CA SER A 55 -4.15 8.33 7.08
C SER A 55 -3.22 9.53 6.88
N ASP A 56 -2.99 10.29 7.95
CA ASP A 56 -2.04 11.42 7.94
C ASP A 56 -0.66 10.96 7.40
N GLU A 57 -0.25 9.74 7.72
CA GLU A 57 0.97 9.13 7.19
C GLU A 57 0.95 8.94 5.66
N THR A 58 -0.17 8.51 5.10
CA THR A 58 -0.32 8.33 3.65
C THR A 58 -0.28 9.68 2.94
N ALA A 59 -0.93 10.69 3.51
CA ALA A 59 -0.88 12.06 3.00
C ALA A 59 0.55 12.62 3.04
N LEU A 60 1.30 12.38 4.11
CA LEU A 60 2.69 12.83 4.25
C LEU A 60 3.64 12.06 3.33
N HIS A 61 3.43 10.77 3.12
CA HIS A 61 4.20 9.98 2.15
C HIS A 61 4.00 10.48 0.71
N LYS A 62 2.79 10.92 0.34
CA LYS A 62 2.51 11.50 -0.98
C LYS A 62 3.27 12.80 -1.22
N GLN A 63 3.46 13.60 -0.17
CA GLN A 63 4.20 14.87 -0.27
C GLN A 63 5.71 14.62 -0.32
N ASN A 64 6.22 13.77 0.57
CA ASN A 64 7.63 13.45 0.59
C ASN A 64 7.87 12.04 1.15
N PRO A 65 8.60 11.19 0.41
CA PRO A 65 8.80 9.80 0.78
C PRO A 65 9.65 9.61 2.05
N THR A 66 10.38 10.64 2.50
CA THR A 66 11.23 10.57 3.70
C THR A 66 10.52 10.95 5.00
N LEU A 67 9.35 11.59 4.93
CA LEU A 67 8.67 12.13 6.11
C LEU A 67 8.12 11.07 7.06
N PRO A 68 7.46 9.98 6.61
CA PRO A 68 6.96 8.96 7.53
C PRO A 68 8.07 8.36 8.39
N ALA A 69 9.22 8.03 7.78
CA ALA A 69 10.37 7.50 8.52
C ALA A 69 10.90 8.50 9.58
N LYS A 70 11.06 9.78 9.20
CA LYS A 70 11.51 10.84 10.11
C LYS A 70 10.55 11.07 11.28
N MET A 71 9.24 11.00 11.04
CA MET A 71 8.24 11.14 12.10
C MET A 71 8.33 10.03 13.15
N HIS A 72 8.62 8.80 12.70
CA HIS A 72 8.82 7.66 13.59
C HIS A 72 10.24 7.59 14.20
N GLY A 73 11.10 8.57 13.92
CA GLY A 73 12.48 8.58 14.40
C GLY A 73 13.40 7.56 13.71
N ASN A 74 12.97 7.00 12.58
CA ASN A 74 13.72 6.05 11.79
C ASN A 74 14.49 6.74 10.66
N GLU A 75 15.56 6.10 10.20
CA GLU A 75 16.27 6.55 9.01
C GLU A 75 15.46 6.20 7.74
N PRO A 76 15.25 7.16 6.81
CA PRO A 76 14.56 6.88 5.56
C PRO A 76 15.35 5.89 4.70
N SER A 77 14.64 5.04 3.94
CA SER A 77 15.27 4.08 3.05
C SER A 77 16.10 4.76 1.95
N MET A 78 17.11 4.06 1.43
CA MET A 78 17.93 4.55 0.32
C MET A 78 17.09 5.00 -0.88
N GLY A 79 16.01 4.28 -1.20
CA GLY A 79 15.09 4.65 -2.28
C GLY A 79 14.38 5.96 -2.00
N ALA A 80 13.81 6.14 -0.81
CA ALA A 80 13.13 7.37 -0.42
C ALA A 80 14.07 8.60 -0.43
N GLN A 81 15.34 8.40 -0.08
CA GLN A 81 16.36 9.46 -0.17
C GLN A 81 16.65 9.85 -1.63
N VAL A 82 16.76 8.87 -2.53
CA VAL A 82 16.98 9.10 -3.97
C VAL A 82 15.78 9.81 -4.59
N ASP A 83 14.57 9.35 -4.29
CA ASP A 83 13.34 9.97 -4.80
C ASP A 83 13.23 11.44 -4.35
N ALA A 84 13.54 11.73 -3.08
CA ALA A 84 13.57 13.10 -2.57
C ALA A 84 14.66 13.98 -3.24
N ALA A 85 15.82 13.39 -3.56
CA ALA A 85 16.89 14.11 -4.27
C ALA A 85 16.49 14.42 -5.73
N ILE A 86 15.88 13.47 -6.43
CA ILE A 86 15.37 13.65 -7.80
C ILE A 86 14.30 14.75 -7.81
N GLN A 87 13.34 14.70 -6.88
CA GLN A 87 12.30 15.74 -6.77
C GLN A 87 12.91 17.14 -6.58
N ALA A 88 13.90 17.28 -5.69
CA ALA A 88 14.57 18.55 -5.47
C ALA A 88 15.32 19.06 -6.72
N GLU A 89 16.01 18.17 -7.43
CA GLU A 89 16.70 18.50 -8.68
C GLU A 89 15.72 18.90 -9.78
N GLU A 90 14.62 18.17 -9.95
CA GLU A 90 13.57 18.48 -10.91
C GLU A 90 12.93 19.84 -10.63
N GLU A 91 12.62 20.15 -9.36
CA GLU A 91 12.10 21.47 -8.96
C GLU A 91 13.07 22.60 -9.28
N GLU A 92 14.37 22.40 -9.05
CA GLU A 92 15.39 23.39 -9.42
C GLU A 92 15.48 23.57 -10.93
N ILE A 93 15.41 22.50 -11.70
CA ILE A 93 15.42 22.55 -13.17
C ILE A 93 14.17 23.26 -13.67
N LEU A 94 12.99 22.97 -13.11
CA LEU A 94 11.72 23.66 -13.40
C LEU A 94 11.80 25.16 -13.12
N LYS A 95 12.41 25.56 -11.99
CA LYS A 95 12.65 26.97 -11.65
C LYS A 95 13.61 27.63 -12.64
N LYS A 96 14.72 26.98 -12.97
CA LYS A 96 15.75 27.47 -13.91
C LYS A 96 15.24 27.55 -15.35
N LYS A 97 14.36 26.62 -15.76
CA LYS A 97 13.76 26.56 -17.11
C LYS A 97 12.63 27.58 -17.31
N GLY A 98 12.31 28.38 -16.28
CA GLY A 98 11.31 29.44 -16.36
C GLY A 98 9.90 28.88 -16.38
N GLY A 99 9.38 28.51 -15.20
CA GLY A 99 8.05 27.92 -14.98
C GLY A 99 6.85 28.70 -15.56
N GLU A 100 7.06 29.87 -16.15
CA GLU A 100 6.07 30.70 -16.86
C GLU A 100 5.75 30.21 -18.30
N ASN A 101 6.66 29.49 -18.98
CA ASN A 101 6.56 29.22 -20.43
C ASN A 101 6.10 27.78 -20.77
N MET A 102 5.21 27.20 -19.97
CA MET A 102 4.51 25.97 -20.34
C MET A 102 3.31 26.31 -21.25
N PRO A 103 3.30 25.90 -22.54
CA PRO A 103 2.17 26.13 -23.43
C PRO A 103 0.98 25.28 -22.98
N GLY A 104 0.14 25.82 -22.10
CA GLY A 104 -1.04 25.12 -21.57
C GLY A 104 -1.60 25.65 -20.26
N LYS A 105 -0.86 26.48 -19.50
CA LYS A 105 -1.40 27.16 -18.32
C LYS A 105 -2.14 28.43 -18.74
N LYS A 106 -3.34 28.28 -19.29
CA LYS A 106 -4.27 29.42 -19.37
C LYS A 106 -4.73 29.75 -17.95
N MET A 107 -4.63 31.04 -17.62
CA MET A 107 -5.31 31.67 -16.47
C MET A 107 -6.80 31.36 -16.48
#